data_AF-A0A3C1GLG8-F1
#
_entry.id   AF-A0A3C1GLG8-F1
#
_cell.length_a   1.000
_cell.length_b   1.000
_cell.length_c   1.000
_cell.angle_alpha   90.00
_cell.angle_beta   90.00
_cell.angle_gamma   90.00
#
_symmetry.space_group_name_H-M   'P 1'
#
loop_
_entity.id
_entity.type
_entity.pdbx_description
1 polymer ?
#
loop_
_entity_poly.entity_id
_entity_poly.type
_entity_poly.pdbx_seq_one_letter_code
_entity_poly.pdbx_strand_id
1 'polypeptide(L)'
;MTDRAELPSVLANLTAAAEKVDAELRLERDLRAVGLLGFVRGREFAFAAARTRRRFRFDFSDVDRHLAIEVQGGGWMRPDEDGNKRGAHGTGAHIERDCEKTNLAAALGWTVLCVTPAQIKKGQAITWIEIVVARLDGESDDLEMRQKWEARMSRAFAVRNSSAAWGIAPAGPTTESAPVVARVMG
;
A
#
# COMPACT_ATOMS: atom_id res chain seq x y z
N MET A 1 23.14 33.69 -10.96
CA MET A 1 22.28 33.57 -12.16
C MET A 1 21.91 32.12 -12.27
N THR A 2 20.70 31.75 -11.84
CA THR A 2 20.17 30.38 -11.99
C THR A 2 19.95 30.15 -13.49
N ASP A 3 20.45 29.05 -14.01
CA ASP A 3 20.34 28.73 -15.43
C ASP A 3 18.86 28.61 -15.83
N ARG A 4 18.48 29.20 -16.96
CA ARG A 4 17.07 29.28 -17.43
C ARG A 4 16.49 27.88 -17.69
N ALA A 5 17.34 26.87 -17.86
CA ALA A 5 16.98 25.46 -17.98
C ALA A 5 16.62 24.77 -16.64
N GLU A 6 17.00 25.32 -15.48
CA GLU A 6 16.71 24.70 -14.17
C GLU A 6 15.30 25.05 -13.64
N LEU A 7 14.75 26.20 -14.05
CA LEU A 7 13.45 26.71 -13.56
C LEU A 7 12.27 25.75 -13.83
N PRO A 8 12.11 25.13 -15.03
CA PRO A 8 11.01 24.20 -15.28
C PRO A 8 11.11 22.92 -14.43
N SER A 9 12.32 22.41 -14.19
CA SER A 9 12.54 21.21 -13.37
C SER A 9 12.24 21.47 -11.90
N VAL A 10 12.69 22.61 -11.37
CA VAL A 10 12.39 23.01 -9.99
C VAL A 10 10.88 23.18 -9.78
N LEU A 11 10.18 23.82 -10.72
CA LEU A 11 8.72 23.98 -10.66
C LEU A 11 7.98 22.64 -10.73
N ALA A 12 8.42 21.71 -11.58
CA ALA A 12 7.85 20.36 -11.66
C ALA A 12 8.03 19.57 -10.35
N ASN A 13 9.20 19.68 -9.72
CA ASN A 13 9.45 19.04 -8.42
C ASN A 13 8.59 19.63 -7.29
N LEU A 14 8.42 20.96 -7.27
CA LEU A 14 7.57 21.64 -6.29
C LEU A 14 6.09 21.28 -6.46
N THR A 15 5.60 21.16 -7.70
CA THR A 15 4.21 20.76 -7.95
C THR A 15 3.95 19.31 -7.58
N ALA A 16 4.88 18.38 -7.89
CA ALA A 16 4.78 16.99 -7.46
C ALA A 16 4.83 16.84 -5.93
N ALA A 17 5.66 17.63 -5.25
CA ALA A 17 5.70 17.67 -3.79
C ALA A 17 4.38 18.19 -3.20
N ALA A 18 3.80 19.25 -3.78
CA ALA A 18 2.50 19.77 -3.35
C ALA A 18 1.36 18.77 -3.56
N GLU A 19 1.33 18.06 -4.69
CA GLU A 19 0.34 17.01 -4.96
C GLU A 19 0.44 15.85 -3.96
N LYS A 20 1.68 15.47 -3.57
CA LYS A 20 1.88 14.49 -2.52
C LYS A 20 1.29 14.97 -1.19
N VAL A 21 1.60 16.20 -0.79
CA VAL A 21 1.10 16.77 0.48
C VAL A 21 -0.43 16.84 0.50
N ASP A 22 -1.07 17.27 -0.61
CA ASP A 22 -2.53 17.29 -0.72
C ASP A 22 -3.13 15.88 -0.59
N ALA A 23 -2.53 14.89 -1.25
CA ALA A 23 -2.95 13.50 -1.15
C ALA A 23 -2.82 12.96 0.29
N GLU A 24 -1.72 13.27 0.97
CA GLU A 24 -1.54 12.89 2.38
C GLU A 24 -2.60 13.53 3.28
N LEU A 25 -2.86 14.84 3.15
CA LEU A 25 -3.88 15.53 3.93
C LEU A 25 -5.28 14.96 3.68
N ARG A 26 -5.59 14.62 2.42
CA ARG A 26 -6.85 13.98 2.07
C ARG A 26 -6.97 12.61 2.70
N LEU A 27 -5.92 11.79 2.64
CA LEU A 27 -5.92 10.47 3.25
C LEU A 27 -6.08 10.55 4.77
N GLU A 28 -5.41 11.51 5.43
CA GLU A 28 -5.58 11.76 6.86
C GLU A 28 -7.05 12.08 7.20
N ARG A 29 -7.71 12.90 6.38
CA ARG A 29 -9.14 13.21 6.55
C ARG A 29 -10.02 11.98 6.37
N ASP A 30 -9.75 11.17 5.35
CA ASP A 30 -10.52 9.96 5.06
C ASP A 30 -10.38 8.94 6.21
N LEU A 31 -9.16 8.73 6.72
CA LEU A 31 -8.89 7.87 7.89
C LEU A 31 -9.67 8.32 9.14
N ARG A 32 -9.66 9.62 9.43
CA ARG A 32 -10.43 10.19 10.55
C ARG A 32 -11.94 10.00 10.35
N ALA A 33 -12.44 10.18 9.12
CA ALA A 33 -13.86 10.06 8.82
C ALA A 33 -14.41 8.64 9.03
N VAL A 34 -13.58 7.61 8.83
CA VAL A 34 -13.95 6.20 9.08
C VAL A 34 -13.56 5.69 10.47
N GLY A 35 -13.03 6.57 11.35
CA GLY A 35 -12.69 6.22 12.73
C GLY A 35 -11.35 5.49 12.92
N LEU A 36 -10.49 5.43 11.89
CA LEU A 36 -9.16 4.82 11.96
C LEU A 36 -8.13 5.79 12.55
N LEU A 37 -8.29 6.10 13.84
CA LEU A 37 -7.49 7.10 14.55
C LEU A 37 -6.11 6.63 15.01
N GLY A 38 -5.80 5.34 14.87
CA GLY A 38 -4.49 4.76 15.22
C GLY A 38 -3.37 5.17 14.26
N PHE A 39 -3.71 5.69 13.07
CA PHE A 39 -2.73 6.17 12.11
C PHE A 39 -2.15 7.52 12.52
N VAL A 40 -0.83 7.54 12.68
CA VAL A 40 -0.05 8.78 12.77
C VAL A 40 0.46 9.14 11.38
N ARG A 41 0.15 10.37 10.93
CA ARG A 41 0.76 10.94 9.73
C ARG A 41 2.12 11.51 10.10
N GLY A 42 3.09 11.27 9.23
CA GLY A 42 4.41 11.85 9.34
C GLY A 42 5.47 10.80 9.59
N ARG A 43 6.67 11.11 9.10
CA ARG A 43 7.81 10.20 9.10
C ARG A 43 8.46 10.09 10.47
N GLU A 44 7.73 10.21 11.57
CA GLU A 44 8.30 10.32 12.91
C GLU A 44 8.80 8.98 13.44
N PHE A 45 8.08 7.90 13.14
CA PHE A 45 8.42 6.56 13.58
C PHE A 45 9.46 5.91 12.66
N ALA A 46 10.63 5.61 13.22
CA ALA A 46 11.71 4.92 12.51
C ALA A 46 11.70 3.42 12.83
N PHE A 47 10.86 2.64 12.13
CA PHE A 47 10.51 1.26 12.49
C PHE A 47 11.69 0.28 12.57
N ALA A 48 12.77 0.56 11.85
CA ALA A 48 13.94 -0.31 11.78
C ALA A 48 15.19 0.26 12.47
N ALA A 49 15.09 1.40 13.18
CA ALA A 49 16.25 2.12 13.72
C ALA A 49 17.13 1.29 14.68
N ALA A 50 16.56 0.31 15.38
CA ALA A 50 17.30 -0.58 16.27
C ALA A 50 18.06 -1.72 15.54
N ARG A 51 17.79 -1.93 14.24
CA ARG A 51 18.24 -3.10 13.47
C ARG A 51 19.04 -2.75 12.21
N THR A 52 19.01 -1.49 11.78
CA THR A 52 19.81 -0.98 10.65
C THR A 52 20.39 0.39 10.98
N ARG A 53 21.51 0.72 10.34
CA ARG A 53 22.09 2.08 10.38
C ARG A 53 21.20 3.11 9.69
N ARG A 54 20.23 2.69 8.87
CA ARG A 54 19.29 3.56 8.17
C ARG A 54 18.02 3.77 9.00
N ARG A 55 17.55 5.01 9.06
CA ARG A 55 16.27 5.34 9.72
C ARG A 55 15.14 5.29 8.71
N PHE A 56 14.66 4.09 8.40
CA PHE A 56 13.47 3.92 7.57
C PHE A 56 12.22 4.37 8.31
N ARG A 57 11.39 5.16 7.63
CA ARG A 57 10.19 5.81 8.17
C ARG A 57 9.06 5.65 7.14
N PHE A 58 7.82 5.59 7.62
CA PHE A 58 6.64 5.55 6.76
C PHE A 58 5.97 6.92 6.62
N ASP A 59 5.19 7.15 5.57
CA ASP A 59 4.38 8.37 5.46
C ASP A 59 3.21 8.35 6.46
N PHE A 60 2.59 7.18 6.65
CA PHE A 60 1.65 6.89 7.74
C PHE A 60 1.97 5.56 8.42
N SER A 61 1.72 5.49 9.73
CA SER A 61 1.84 4.24 10.48
C SER A 61 0.80 4.13 11.59
N ASP A 62 0.17 2.95 11.69
CA ASP A 62 -0.50 2.44 12.88
C ASP A 62 0.43 1.41 13.52
N VAL A 63 1.07 1.80 14.62
CA VAL A 63 2.12 1.00 15.28
C VAL A 63 1.52 -0.23 15.97
N ASP A 64 0.32 -0.09 16.54
CA ASP A 64 -0.34 -1.18 17.26
C ASP A 64 -0.69 -2.33 16.30
N ARG A 65 -1.12 -1.99 15.08
CA ARG A 65 -1.44 -2.96 14.03
C ARG A 65 -0.23 -3.41 13.20
N HIS A 66 0.95 -2.81 13.38
CA HIS A 66 2.06 -2.93 12.44
C HIS A 66 1.62 -2.71 10.98
N LEU A 67 0.85 -1.64 10.75
CA LEU A 67 0.32 -1.28 9.43
C LEU A 67 0.87 0.07 8.98
N ALA A 68 1.42 0.12 7.78
CA ALA A 68 1.99 1.33 7.21
C ALA A 68 1.43 1.66 5.82
N ILE A 69 1.32 2.95 5.52
CA ILE A 69 0.93 3.46 4.20
C ILE A 69 2.04 4.34 3.64
N GLU A 70 2.44 4.06 2.40
CA GLU A 70 3.37 4.86 1.61
C GLU A 70 2.63 5.56 0.48
N VAL A 71 2.72 6.90 0.44
CA VAL A 71 2.14 7.68 -0.67
C VAL A 71 3.21 7.87 -1.74
N GLN A 72 3.10 7.10 -2.81
CA GLN A 72 3.99 7.14 -3.95
C GLN A 72 3.58 8.28 -4.90
N GLY A 73 4.34 9.37 -4.87
CA GLY A 73 4.22 10.50 -5.80
C GLY A 73 5.19 10.39 -6.97
N GLY A 74 4.98 11.19 -8.03
CA GLY A 74 6.00 11.41 -9.09
C GLY A 74 6.26 10.24 -10.06
N GLY A 75 5.58 9.10 -9.93
CA GLY A 75 5.76 7.95 -10.83
C GLY A 75 5.32 8.20 -12.28
N TRP A 76 4.56 9.25 -12.54
CA TRP A 76 4.11 9.67 -13.87
C TRP A 76 4.61 11.08 -14.12
N MET A 77 5.83 11.24 -14.64
CA MET A 77 6.22 12.54 -15.17
C MET A 77 5.26 12.87 -16.33
N ARG A 78 4.73 14.09 -16.33
CA ARG A 78 3.96 14.60 -17.46
C ARG A 78 4.87 14.56 -18.70
N PRO A 79 4.32 14.30 -19.90
CA PRO A 79 5.08 14.51 -21.12
C PRO A 79 5.70 15.91 -21.09
N ASP A 80 6.95 16.05 -21.53
CA ASP A 80 7.50 17.38 -21.75
C ASP A 80 6.76 18.09 -22.90
N GLU A 81 7.15 19.34 -23.15
CA GLU A 81 6.53 20.19 -24.18
C GLU A 81 6.55 19.57 -25.59
N ASP A 82 7.47 18.63 -25.83
CA ASP A 82 7.61 17.87 -27.08
C ASP A 82 6.83 16.54 -27.08
N GLY A 83 6.09 16.24 -26.00
CA GLY A 83 5.29 15.03 -25.86
C GLY A 83 6.09 13.80 -25.43
N ASN A 84 7.36 13.94 -25.02
CA ASN A 84 8.16 12.81 -24.58
C ASN A 84 7.81 12.44 -23.14
N LYS A 85 7.42 11.18 -22.94
CA LYS A 85 7.24 10.60 -21.59
C LYS A 85 8.61 10.41 -20.96
N ARG A 86 8.99 11.27 -20.01
CA ARG A 86 10.17 11.05 -19.18
C ARG A 86 9.85 9.86 -18.25
N GLY A 87 10.57 8.74 -18.43
CA GLY A 87 10.31 7.52 -17.68
C GLY A 87 10.42 7.74 -16.16
N ALA A 88 9.78 6.87 -15.38
CA ALA A 88 9.94 6.80 -13.93
C ALA A 88 11.41 6.45 -13.59
N HIS A 89 12.28 7.45 -13.50
CA HIS A 89 13.69 7.30 -13.21
C HIS A 89 13.91 7.14 -11.71
N GLY A 90 13.60 5.95 -11.17
CA GLY A 90 14.28 5.50 -9.96
C GLY A 90 15.71 5.15 -10.33
N THR A 91 16.71 5.83 -9.77
CA THR A 91 18.10 5.36 -9.90
C THR A 91 18.22 3.97 -9.25
N GLY A 92 19.15 3.10 -9.69
CA GLY A 92 19.36 1.79 -9.07
C GLY A 92 19.49 1.86 -7.53
N ALA A 93 20.18 2.88 -7.02
CA ALA A 93 20.31 3.13 -5.58
C ALA A 93 18.99 3.45 -4.84
N HIS A 94 17.99 4.02 -5.52
CA HIS A 94 16.66 4.26 -4.95
C HIS A 94 15.87 2.95 -4.90
N ILE A 95 15.94 2.16 -5.99
CA ILE A 95 15.30 0.85 -6.06
C ILE A 95 15.84 -0.07 -4.97
N GLU A 96 17.17 -0.17 -4.82
CA GLU A 96 17.80 -0.97 -3.75
C GLU A 96 17.35 -0.53 -2.36
N ARG A 97 17.28 0.78 -2.11
CA ARG A 97 16.81 1.32 -0.83
C ARG A 97 15.36 0.98 -0.55
N ASP A 98 14.49 1.05 -1.56
CA ASP A 98 13.08 0.74 -1.41
C ASP A 98 12.88 -0.77 -1.19
N CYS A 99 13.64 -1.62 -1.90
CA CYS A 99 13.69 -3.06 -1.64
C CYS A 99 14.19 -3.38 -0.23
N GLU A 100 15.23 -2.69 0.26
CA GLU A 100 15.72 -2.86 1.64
C GLU A 100 14.62 -2.49 2.64
N LYS A 101 13.94 -1.34 2.44
CA LYS A 101 12.84 -0.87 3.30
C LYS A 101 11.68 -1.87 3.35
N THR A 102 11.21 -2.34 2.19
CA THR A 102 10.04 -3.24 2.12
C THR A 102 10.35 -4.61 2.71
N ASN A 103 11.53 -5.17 2.45
CA ASN A 103 11.95 -6.44 3.02
C ASN A 103 12.11 -6.35 4.54
N LEU A 104 12.69 -5.26 5.06
CA LEU A 104 12.79 -5.05 6.50
C LEU A 104 11.43 -4.86 7.15
N ALA A 105 10.51 -4.15 6.50
CA ALA A 105 9.15 -3.99 6.99
C ALA A 105 8.47 -5.36 7.13
N ALA A 106 8.51 -6.18 6.07
CA ALA A 106 7.95 -7.52 6.07
C ALA A 106 8.59 -8.42 7.14
N ALA A 107 9.93 -8.40 7.26
CA ALA A 107 10.66 -9.17 8.27
C ALA A 107 10.31 -8.77 9.71
N LEU A 108 9.85 -7.54 9.91
CA LEU A 108 9.40 -7.00 11.20
C LEU A 108 7.89 -7.13 11.40
N GLY A 109 7.19 -7.87 10.55
CA GLY A 109 5.75 -8.11 10.67
C GLY A 109 4.86 -6.97 10.19
N TRP A 110 5.44 -5.97 9.52
CA TRP A 110 4.65 -4.86 8.99
C TRP A 110 3.89 -5.27 7.73
N THR A 111 2.60 -4.93 7.69
CA THR A 111 1.87 -4.84 6.43
C THR A 111 2.07 -3.43 5.86
N VAL A 112 2.51 -3.31 4.62
CA VAL A 112 2.76 -2.03 3.96
C VAL A 112 1.87 -1.90 2.73
N LEU A 113 1.06 -0.83 2.66
CA LEU A 113 0.28 -0.48 1.48
C LEU A 113 0.93 0.69 0.75
N CYS A 114 1.28 0.47 -0.52
CA CYS A 114 1.74 1.54 -1.41
C CYS A 114 0.55 2.09 -2.20
N VAL A 115 0.25 3.37 -2.06
CA VAL A 115 -0.86 4.05 -2.73
C VAL A 115 -0.38 5.28 -3.47
N THR A 116 -1.14 5.71 -4.47
CA THR A 116 -0.85 6.91 -5.27
C THR A 116 -1.86 8.02 -4.98
N PRO A 117 -1.53 9.30 -5.24
CA PRO A 117 -2.49 10.41 -5.16
C PRO A 117 -3.80 10.14 -5.90
N ALA A 118 -3.73 9.51 -7.08
CA ALA A 118 -4.91 9.17 -7.87
C ALA A 118 -5.81 8.12 -7.17
N GLN A 119 -5.22 7.10 -6.54
CA GLN A 119 -5.96 6.07 -5.79
C GLN A 119 -6.60 6.64 -4.52
N ILE A 120 -5.91 7.58 -3.85
CA ILE A 120 -6.46 8.31 -2.70
C ILE A 120 -7.66 9.14 -3.14
N LYS A 121 -7.52 9.95 -4.20
CA LYS A 121 -8.60 10.79 -4.73
C LYS A 121 -9.84 9.99 -5.15
N LYS A 122 -9.65 8.77 -5.66
CA LYS A 122 -10.72 7.84 -6.07
C LYS A 122 -11.35 7.07 -4.90
N GLY A 123 -10.84 7.20 -3.67
CA GLY A 123 -11.32 6.43 -2.51
C GLY A 123 -10.91 4.95 -2.51
N GLN A 124 -10.03 4.53 -3.42
CA GLN A 124 -9.54 3.15 -3.47
C GLN A 124 -8.64 2.85 -2.27
N ALA A 125 -7.76 3.82 -1.91
CA ALA A 125 -6.82 3.68 -0.80
C ALA A 125 -7.55 3.39 0.52
N ILE A 126 -8.59 4.17 0.87
CA ILE A 126 -9.32 3.96 2.12
C ILE A 126 -10.02 2.60 2.15
N THR A 127 -10.56 2.15 1.02
CA THR A 127 -11.21 0.82 0.92
C THR A 127 -10.21 -0.30 1.21
N TRP A 128 -9.00 -0.23 0.64
CA TRP A 128 -7.95 -1.22 0.91
C TRP A 128 -7.45 -1.19 2.36
N ILE A 129 -7.42 -0.01 2.97
CA ILE A 129 -7.01 0.16 4.35
C ILE A 129 -8.03 -0.48 5.30
N GLU A 130 -9.33 -0.19 5.14
CA GLU A 130 -10.39 -0.79 5.98
C GLU A 130 -10.37 -2.33 5.91
N ILE A 131 -10.17 -2.85 4.70
CA ILE A 131 -9.92 -4.27 4.41
C ILE A 131 -8.75 -4.76 5.27
N VAL A 132 -7.55 -4.20 5.10
CA VAL A 132 -6.38 -4.70 5.84
C VAL A 132 -6.56 -4.56 7.35
N VAL A 133 -7.18 -3.49 7.83
CA VAL A 133 -7.47 -3.30 9.27
C VAL A 133 -8.38 -4.41 9.79
N ALA A 134 -9.51 -4.68 9.16
CA ALA A 134 -10.43 -5.73 9.60
C ALA A 134 -9.75 -7.11 9.64
N ARG A 135 -8.87 -7.42 8.67
CA ARG A 135 -8.04 -8.64 8.71
C ARG A 135 -7.08 -8.66 9.91
N LEU A 136 -6.42 -7.55 10.21
CA LEU A 136 -5.46 -7.46 11.31
C LEU A 136 -6.15 -7.48 12.69
N ASP A 137 -7.36 -6.94 12.79
CA ASP A 137 -8.19 -6.97 13.99
C ASP A 137 -8.84 -8.34 14.24
N GLY A 138 -8.57 -9.33 13.36
CA GLY A 138 -9.05 -10.69 13.50
C GLY A 138 -10.54 -10.87 13.20
N GLU A 139 -11.16 -9.93 12.47
CA GLU A 139 -12.52 -10.12 11.98
C GLU A 139 -12.54 -11.37 11.08
N SER A 140 -13.41 -12.34 11.42
CA SER A 140 -13.47 -13.65 10.78
C SER A 140 -13.60 -13.57 9.27
N ASP A 141 -12.77 -14.35 8.56
CA ASP A 141 -12.83 -14.56 7.10
C ASP A 141 -13.96 -15.54 6.74
N ASP A 142 -15.15 -15.31 7.30
CA ASP A 142 -16.34 -16.10 6.99
C ASP A 142 -16.92 -15.72 5.62
N LEU A 143 -17.81 -16.57 5.11
CA LEU A 143 -18.34 -16.44 3.75
C LEU A 143 -19.08 -15.10 3.54
N GLU A 144 -19.77 -14.59 4.56
CA GLU A 144 -20.48 -13.32 4.49
C GLU A 144 -19.49 -12.15 4.41
N MET A 145 -18.41 -12.20 5.20
CA MET A 145 -17.35 -11.21 5.15
C MET A 145 -16.64 -11.28 3.79
N ARG A 146 -16.29 -12.46 3.28
CA ARG A 146 -15.73 -12.63 1.93
C ARG A 146 -16.61 -12.03 0.84
N GLN A 147 -17.92 -12.27 0.87
CA GLN A 147 -18.86 -11.69 -0.09
C GLN A 147 -18.96 -10.16 0.04
N LYS A 148 -19.01 -9.64 1.26
CA LYS A 148 -19.01 -8.19 1.54
C LYS A 148 -17.73 -7.53 1.04
N TRP A 149 -16.61 -8.22 1.16
CA TRP A 149 -15.30 -7.78 0.70
C TRP A 149 -15.15 -7.86 -0.81
N GLU A 150 -15.59 -8.95 -1.43
CA GLU A 150 -15.66 -9.05 -2.89
C GLU A 150 -16.53 -7.94 -3.49
N ALA A 151 -17.67 -7.62 -2.87
CA ALA A 151 -18.51 -6.51 -3.30
C ALA A 151 -17.81 -5.14 -3.15
N ARG A 152 -17.06 -4.92 -2.06
CA ARG A 152 -16.26 -3.70 -1.83
C ARG A 152 -15.08 -3.61 -2.79
N MET A 153 -14.33 -4.69 -2.95
CA MET A 153 -13.19 -4.83 -3.87
C MET A 153 -13.62 -4.66 -5.32
N SER A 154 -14.74 -5.23 -5.74
CA SER A 154 -15.30 -5.11 -7.09
C SER A 154 -15.63 -3.65 -7.44
N ARG A 155 -16.19 -2.90 -6.47
CA ARG A 155 -16.41 -1.45 -6.60
C ARG A 155 -15.10 -0.64 -6.64
N ALA A 156 -14.11 -1.01 -5.83
CA ALA A 156 -12.83 -0.29 -5.75
C ALA A 156 -11.87 -0.58 -6.91
N PHE A 157 -11.85 -1.80 -7.45
CA PHE A 157 -10.89 -2.20 -8.48
C PHE A 157 -11.41 -2.08 -9.92
N ALA A 158 -12.73 -1.91 -10.14
CA ALA A 158 -13.32 -2.04 -11.47
C ALA A 158 -12.79 -3.28 -12.22
N VAL A 159 -12.55 -4.38 -11.50
CA VAL A 159 -12.17 -5.64 -12.11
C VAL A 159 -13.39 -6.12 -12.87
N ARG A 160 -13.34 -6.05 -14.21
CA ARG A 160 -14.15 -6.94 -15.04
C ARG A 160 -13.80 -8.36 -14.58
N ASN A 161 -14.70 -8.98 -13.83
CA ASN A 161 -14.69 -10.39 -13.39
C ASN A 161 -13.47 -11.19 -13.86
N SER A 162 -12.41 -11.24 -13.06
CA SER A 162 -11.21 -12.02 -13.38
C SER A 162 -11.22 -13.41 -12.77
N SER A 163 -12.37 -13.93 -12.31
CA SER A 163 -12.50 -15.38 -12.10
C SER A 163 -12.23 -16.14 -13.40
N ALA A 164 -12.48 -15.51 -14.56
CA ALA A 164 -12.13 -16.04 -15.88
C ALA A 164 -10.65 -15.85 -16.27
N ALA A 165 -9.87 -14.97 -15.61
CA ALA A 165 -8.52 -14.62 -16.06
C ALA A 165 -7.40 -15.45 -15.39
N TRP A 166 -7.66 -16.08 -14.25
CA TRP A 166 -6.66 -16.87 -13.52
C TRP A 166 -6.93 -18.37 -13.49
N GLY A 167 -8.07 -18.84 -13.99
CA GLY A 167 -8.34 -20.29 -14.11
C GLY A 167 -8.36 -21.07 -12.78
N ILE A 168 -8.37 -20.38 -11.64
CA ILE A 168 -8.44 -21.03 -10.32
C ILE A 168 -9.94 -21.16 -9.98
N ALA A 169 -10.46 -22.37 -10.08
CA ALA A 169 -11.79 -22.68 -9.54
C ALA A 169 -11.81 -22.40 -8.02
N PRO A 170 -12.92 -21.89 -7.46
CA PRO A 170 -13.03 -21.74 -6.02
C PRO A 170 -12.83 -23.11 -5.37
N ALA A 171 -11.93 -23.22 -4.41
CA ALA A 171 -11.81 -24.41 -3.58
C ALA A 171 -13.16 -24.63 -2.90
N GLY A 172 -13.86 -25.70 -3.30
CA GLY A 172 -15.08 -26.13 -2.62
C GLY A 172 -14.80 -26.43 -1.14
N PRO A 173 -15.84 -26.48 -0.30
CA PRO A 173 -15.65 -26.81 1.11
C PRO A 173 -14.96 -28.16 1.23
N THR A 174 -13.75 -28.18 1.78
CA THR A 174 -13.06 -29.41 2.16
C THR A 174 -13.76 -30.01 3.36
N THR A 175 -14.83 -30.76 3.11
CA THR A 175 -15.25 -31.82 4.03
C THR A 175 -14.32 -33.00 3.77
N GLU A 176 -13.46 -33.31 4.73
CA GLU A 176 -13.39 -34.62 5.40
C GLU A 176 -12.05 -34.74 6.14
N SER A 177 -12.12 -34.67 7.47
CA SER A 177 -11.05 -35.07 8.37
C SER A 177 -10.88 -36.58 8.27
N ALA A 178 -9.84 -37.06 7.59
CA ALA A 178 -9.46 -38.47 7.64
C ALA A 178 -8.85 -38.80 9.01
N PRO A 179 -9.21 -39.93 9.65
CA PRO A 179 -8.60 -40.32 10.91
C PRO A 179 -7.16 -40.79 10.69
N VAL A 180 -6.24 -40.29 11.52
CA VAL A 180 -4.87 -40.79 11.62
C VAL A 180 -4.92 -42.18 12.24
N VAL A 181 -4.72 -43.23 11.44
CA VAL A 181 -4.52 -44.59 11.97
C VAL A 181 -3.09 -44.67 12.51
N ALA A 182 -2.98 -44.67 13.84
CA ALA A 182 -1.73 -44.93 14.54
C ALA A 182 -1.25 -46.35 14.24
N ARG A 183 -0.07 -46.47 13.61
CA ARG A 183 0.63 -47.74 13.46
C ARG A 183 1.35 -48.05 14.77
N VAL A 184 0.82 -49.00 15.53
CA VAL A 184 1.48 -49.62 16.68
C VAL A 184 2.71 -50.38 16.20
N MET A 185 3.84 -50.15 16.87
CA MET A 185 5.09 -50.89 16.67
C MET A 185 4.94 -52.33 17.18
N GLY A 186 5.51 -53.28 16.43
CA GLY A 186 5.85 -54.63 16.84
C GLY A 186 7.22 -54.97 16.30
#